data_AF-A0A7X7ZKV5-F1
#
_entry.id   AF-A0A7X7ZKV5-F1
#
_cell.length_a   1.000
_cell.length_b   1.000
_cell.length_c   1.000
_cell.angle_alpha   90.00
_cell.angle_beta   90.00
_cell.angle_gamma   90.00
#
_symmetry.space_group_name_H-M   'P 1'
#
loop_
_entity.id
_entity.type
_entity.pdbx_description
1 polymer ?
#
loop_
_entity_poly.entity_id
_entity_poly.type
_entity_poly.pdbx_seq_one_letter_code
_entity_poly.pdbx_strand_id
1 'polypeptide(L)'
;MNRFFRNYARTVFRPASAFADVLEGPYFRDGFLYMGIPLVLYTLMDVLLNLGGGAPSTFTPWLNIPKESYYFYSQFLLAPSLLLAWFSAAALVQVLARAFRGTGAFEQTLAILGLSTSVAMWGTLLHDLLMAFFSAVRSGLIGAAGFILFQLVFVIFNR
;
A
#
# COMPACT_ATOMS: atom_id res chain seq x y z
N MET A 1 17.08 14.94 11.77
CA MET A 1 16.15 13.94 11.19
C MET A 1 15.45 13.20 12.33
N ASN A 2 14.12 13.19 12.37
CA ASN A 2 13.36 12.52 13.43
C ASN A 2 13.70 11.03 13.50
N ARG A 3 13.68 10.44 14.70
CA ARG A 3 14.04 9.02 14.95
C ARG A 3 13.30 8.06 14.02
N PHE A 4 12.01 8.28 13.81
CA PHE A 4 11.16 7.51 12.89
C PHE A 4 11.76 7.44 11.48
N PHE A 5 11.97 8.58 10.81
CA PHE A 5 12.53 8.62 9.45
C PHE A 5 13.98 8.12 9.39
N ARG A 6 14.75 8.36 10.46
CA ARG A 6 16.10 7.83 10.59
C ARG A 6 16.09 6.32 10.57
N ASN A 7 15.23 5.67 11.35
CA ASN A 7 15.12 4.21 11.38
C ASN A 7 14.56 3.66 10.07
N TYR A 8 13.59 4.35 9.48
CA TYR A 8 13.05 4.02 8.16
C TYR A 8 14.14 3.94 7.09
N ALA A 9 14.92 5.01 6.91
CA ALA A 9 16.00 5.06 5.92
C ALA A 9 17.16 4.12 6.27
N ARG A 10 17.49 4.02 7.57
CA ARG A 10 18.59 3.18 8.06
C ARG A 10 18.31 1.69 7.88
N THR A 11 17.05 1.26 7.86
CA THR A 11 16.68 -0.16 7.70
C THR A 11 17.27 -0.78 6.42
N VAL A 12 17.38 0.02 5.35
CA VAL A 12 17.94 -0.43 4.06
C VAL A 12 19.43 -0.79 4.17
N PHE A 13 20.20 -0.02 4.95
CA PHE A 13 21.67 -0.14 4.97
C PHE A 13 22.23 -0.75 6.25
N ARG A 14 21.52 -0.58 7.38
CA ARG A 14 21.91 -1.04 8.72
C ARG A 14 20.68 -1.55 9.49
N PRO A 15 20.02 -2.62 9.02
CA PRO A 15 18.75 -3.11 9.58
C PRO A 15 18.88 -3.46 11.06
N ALA A 16 19.96 -4.12 11.47
CA ALA A 16 20.16 -4.53 12.87
C ALA A 16 20.12 -3.34 13.85
N SER A 17 20.81 -2.24 13.52
CA SER A 17 20.80 -1.06 14.41
C SER A 17 19.51 -0.24 14.31
N ALA A 18 18.82 -0.27 13.16
CA ALA A 18 17.49 0.31 13.05
C ALA A 18 16.48 -0.44 13.92
N PHE A 19 16.50 -1.77 13.90
CA PHE A 19 15.62 -2.61 14.71
C PHE A 19 15.89 -2.48 16.21
N ALA A 20 17.17 -2.48 16.61
CA ALA A 20 17.54 -2.21 18.00
C ALA A 20 17.02 -0.82 18.45
N ASP A 21 17.29 0.23 17.66
CA ASP A 21 16.83 1.58 17.98
C ASP A 21 15.30 1.63 18.07
N VAL A 22 14.54 0.96 17.19
CA VAL A 22 13.06 0.88 17.26
C VAL A 22 12.59 0.29 18.58
N LEU A 23 13.16 -0.86 18.99
CA LEU A 23 12.76 -1.58 20.21
C LEU A 23 13.04 -0.81 21.50
N GLU A 24 13.99 0.12 21.49
CA GLU A 24 14.33 0.96 22.65
C GLU A 24 13.38 2.15 22.86
N GLY A 25 12.50 2.48 21.90
CA GLY A 25 11.58 3.61 22.02
C GLY A 25 10.10 3.23 22.04
N PRO A 26 9.18 4.10 21.57
CA PRO A 26 7.74 3.83 21.55
C PRO A 26 7.39 2.90 20.38
N TYR A 27 7.94 1.69 20.39
CA TYR A 27 7.85 0.70 19.30
C TYR A 27 6.41 0.38 18.91
N PHE A 28 5.47 0.38 19.87
CA PHE A 28 4.06 0.12 19.58
C PHE A 28 3.49 1.17 18.62
N ARG A 29 3.62 2.46 18.96
CA ARG A 29 3.20 3.57 18.09
C ARG A 29 3.95 3.55 16.77
N ASP A 30 5.27 3.42 16.82
CA ASP A 30 6.13 3.46 15.63
C ASP A 30 5.77 2.32 14.66
N GLY A 31 5.47 1.12 15.18
CA GLY A 31 5.01 -0.04 14.40
C GLY A 31 3.74 0.23 13.59
N PHE A 32 2.71 0.82 14.22
CA PHE A 32 1.49 1.22 13.53
C PHE A 32 1.74 2.33 12.51
N LEU A 33 2.61 3.29 12.83
CA LEU A 33 2.96 4.35 11.88
C LEU A 33 3.71 3.79 10.67
N TYR A 34 4.62 2.83 10.85
CA TYR A 34 5.28 2.15 9.74
C TYR A 34 4.26 1.42 8.88
N MET A 35 3.36 0.62 9.48
CA MET A 35 2.33 -0.09 8.73
C MET A 35 1.31 0.84 8.05
N GLY A 36 1.07 2.01 8.64
CA GLY A 36 0.20 3.04 8.05
C GLY A 36 0.67 3.53 6.69
N ILE A 37 1.98 3.55 6.44
CA ILE A 37 2.55 4.00 5.16
C ILE A 37 2.05 3.13 3.98
N PRO A 38 2.31 1.81 3.93
CA PRO A 38 1.81 0.98 2.85
C PRO A 38 0.29 0.89 2.84
N LEU A 39 -0.38 0.87 4.01
CA LEU A 39 -1.85 0.87 4.06
C LEU A 39 -2.45 2.04 3.27
N VAL A 40 -1.96 3.25 3.51
CA VAL A 40 -2.47 4.45 2.83
C VAL A 40 -2.06 4.45 1.37
N LEU A 41 -0.78 4.21 1.08
CA LEU A 41 -0.25 4.36 -0.28
C LEU A 41 -0.78 3.30 -1.25
N TYR A 42 -0.90 2.03 -0.83
CA TYR A 42 -1.48 1.00 -1.67
C TYR A 42 -2.99 1.15 -1.84
N THR A 43 -3.70 1.59 -0.80
CA THR A 43 -5.14 1.89 -0.95
C THR A 43 -5.35 3.04 -1.92
N LEU A 44 -4.53 4.11 -1.82
CA LEU A 44 -4.56 5.22 -2.76
C LEU A 44 -4.25 4.77 -4.19
N MET A 45 -3.26 3.89 -4.36
CA MET A 45 -2.94 3.29 -5.65
C MET A 45 -4.15 2.55 -6.26
N ASP A 46 -4.82 1.69 -5.48
CA ASP A 46 -6.01 0.97 -5.96
C ASP A 46 -7.17 1.90 -6.32
N VAL A 47 -7.38 2.97 -5.54
CA VAL A 47 -8.38 4.02 -5.86
C VAL A 47 -8.04 4.71 -7.18
N LEU A 48 -6.78 5.10 -7.38
CA LEU A 48 -6.31 5.73 -8.61
C LEU A 48 -6.45 4.80 -9.82
N LEU A 49 -6.15 3.51 -9.66
CA LEU A 49 -6.33 2.50 -10.70
C LEU A 49 -7.82 2.30 -11.03
N ASN A 50 -8.68 2.29 -10.02
CA ASN A 50 -10.13 2.21 -10.22
C ASN A 50 -10.66 3.43 -11.01
N LEU A 51 -10.23 4.64 -10.65
CA LEU A 51 -10.56 5.88 -11.39
C LEU A 51 -9.98 5.90 -12.81
N GLY A 52 -8.81 5.28 -13.01
CA GLY A 52 -8.16 5.12 -14.30
C GLY A 52 -8.86 4.15 -15.26
N GLY A 53 -9.91 3.44 -14.81
CA GLY A 53 -10.59 2.40 -15.58
C GLY A 53 -9.91 1.04 -15.50
N GLY A 54 -9.09 0.83 -14.48
CA GLY A 54 -8.18 -0.30 -14.34
C GLY A 54 -6.94 -0.13 -15.22
N ALA A 55 -5.75 -0.43 -14.69
CA ALA A 55 -4.60 -0.61 -15.56
C ALA A 55 -4.89 -1.75 -16.56
N PRO A 56 -4.33 -1.73 -17.79
CA PRO A 56 -4.30 -2.89 -18.66
C PRO A 56 -3.44 -3.97 -18.00
N SER A 57 -4.01 -4.65 -17.01
CA SER A 57 -3.40 -5.77 -16.34
C SER A 57 -3.41 -6.89 -17.37
N THR A 58 -2.28 -7.04 -18.05
CA THR A 58 -1.95 -8.22 -18.85
C THR A 58 -1.97 -9.49 -17.99
N PHE A 59 -1.87 -9.34 -16.66
CA PHE A 59 -2.02 -10.41 -15.70
C PHE A 59 -3.48 -10.84 -15.55
N THR A 60 -3.72 -12.14 -15.65
CA THR A 60 -4.96 -12.76 -15.18
C THR A 60 -4.97 -12.71 -13.66
N PRO A 61 -5.98 -12.08 -13.03
CA PRO A 61 -6.04 -12.04 -11.58
C PRO A 61 -6.11 -13.47 -11.03
N TRP A 62 -5.48 -13.70 -9.87
CA TRP A 62 -5.48 -15.01 -9.21
C TRP A 62 -6.87 -15.41 -8.73
N LEU A 63 -7.69 -14.42 -8.36
CA LEU A 63 -9.12 -14.60 -8.16
C LEU A 63 -9.83 -14.46 -9.51
N ASN A 64 -10.76 -15.36 -9.81
CA ASN A 64 -11.60 -15.27 -11.01
C ASN A 64 -12.67 -14.16 -10.87
N ILE A 65 -12.24 -12.91 -10.71
CA ILE A 65 -13.07 -11.71 -10.66
C ILE A 65 -12.93 -10.99 -12.01
N PRO A 66 -14.02 -10.49 -12.61
CA PRO A 66 -13.96 -9.67 -13.81
C PRO A 66 -13.03 -8.46 -13.60
N LYS A 67 -12.09 -8.24 -14.54
CA LYS A 67 -11.03 -7.23 -14.43
C LYS A 67 -11.61 -5.82 -14.22
N GLU A 68 -12.79 -5.57 -14.78
CA GLU A 68 -13.53 -4.31 -14.72
C GLU A 68 -13.95 -3.97 -13.28
N SER A 69 -14.19 -4.98 -12.46
CA SER A 69 -14.65 -4.83 -11.07
C SER A 69 -13.57 -5.09 -10.03
N TYR A 70 -12.40 -5.59 -10.45
CA TYR A 70 -11.34 -6.01 -9.55
C TYR A 70 -10.88 -4.89 -8.60
N TYR A 71 -10.49 -3.74 -9.15
CA TYR A 71 -9.99 -2.62 -8.34
C TYR A 71 -11.08 -1.96 -7.49
N PHE A 72 -12.35 -2.06 -7.93
CA PHE A 72 -13.48 -1.60 -7.13
C PHE A 72 -13.59 -2.36 -5.81
N TYR A 73 -13.39 -3.68 -5.81
CA TYR A 73 -13.39 -4.47 -4.57
C TYR A 73 -12.05 -4.40 -3.84
N SER A 74 -10.94 -4.40 -4.58
CA SER A 74 -9.58 -4.38 -4.01
C SER A 74 -9.35 -3.18 -3.09
N GLN A 75 -9.79 -1.98 -3.48
CA GLN A 75 -9.63 -0.76 -2.66
C GLN A 75 -10.27 -0.87 -1.26
N PHE A 76 -11.31 -1.70 -1.09
CA PHE A 76 -11.96 -1.91 0.21
C PHE A 76 -11.39 -3.10 0.98
N LEU A 77 -10.90 -4.12 0.26
CA LEU A 77 -10.41 -5.35 0.86
C LEU A 77 -8.92 -5.30 1.20
N LEU A 78 -8.14 -4.46 0.51
CA LEU A 78 -6.70 -4.41 0.64
C LEU A 78 -6.25 -4.03 2.05
N ALA A 79 -6.75 -2.93 2.60
CA ALA A 79 -6.35 -2.48 3.93
C ALA A 79 -6.73 -3.49 5.04
N PRO A 80 -7.96 -4.04 5.09
CA PRO A 80 -8.29 -5.12 6.02
C PRO A 80 -7.41 -6.36 5.84
N SER A 81 -7.16 -6.77 4.60
CA SER A 81 -6.34 -7.96 4.31
C SER A 81 -4.90 -7.77 4.76
N LEU A 82 -4.33 -6.59 4.52
CA LEU A 82 -2.96 -6.25 4.91
C LEU A 82 -2.80 -6.21 6.44
N LEU A 83 -3.78 -5.65 7.16
CA LEU A 83 -3.82 -5.69 8.61
C LEU A 83 -3.91 -7.14 9.13
N LEU A 84 -4.86 -7.93 8.62
CA LEU A 84 -5.01 -9.33 9.01
C LEU A 84 -3.75 -10.14 8.75
N ALA A 85 -3.10 -9.94 7.60
CA ALA A 85 -1.85 -10.58 7.25
C ALA A 85 -0.72 -10.16 8.21
N TRP A 86 -0.61 -8.88 8.54
CA TRP A 86 0.39 -8.37 9.48
C TRP A 86 0.23 -8.95 10.89
N PHE A 87 -0.98 -8.94 11.44
CA PHE A 87 -1.28 -9.55 12.75
C PHE A 87 -1.06 -11.07 12.73
N SER A 88 -1.47 -11.75 11.67
CA SER A 88 -1.30 -13.20 11.52
C SER A 88 0.18 -13.59 11.42
N ALA A 89 0.96 -12.83 10.65
CA ALA A 89 2.40 -13.02 10.54
C ALA A 89 3.09 -12.79 11.90
N ALA A 90 2.71 -11.73 12.62
CA ALA A 90 3.23 -11.48 13.96
C ALA A 90 2.89 -12.62 14.93
N ALA A 91 1.66 -13.14 14.88
CA ALA A 91 1.23 -14.25 15.71
C ALA A 91 2.01 -15.53 15.40
N LEU A 92 2.20 -15.85 14.11
CA LEU A 92 2.99 -16.99 13.67
C LEU A 92 4.44 -16.88 14.14
N VAL A 93 5.09 -15.73 13.90
CA VAL A 93 6.47 -15.48 14.34
C VAL A 93 6.57 -15.59 15.85
N GLN A 94 5.59 -15.09 16.61
CA GLN A 94 5.57 -15.17 18.05
C GLN A 94 5.47 -16.62 18.53
N VAL A 95 4.56 -17.43 17.97
CA VAL A 95 4.42 -18.86 18.31
C VAL A 95 5.71 -19.63 18.01
N LEU A 96 6.30 -19.41 16.84
CA LEU A 96 7.57 -20.03 16.47
C LEU A 96 8.69 -19.58 17.41
N ALA A 97 8.80 -18.28 17.71
CA ALA A 97 9.78 -17.77 18.64
C ALA A 97 9.65 -18.43 20.02
N ARG A 98 8.42 -18.62 20.52
CA ARG A 98 8.19 -19.33 21.80
C ARG A 98 8.63 -20.80 21.74
N ALA A 99 8.44 -21.49 20.61
CA ALA A 99 8.95 -22.85 20.42
C ALA A 99 10.49 -22.93 20.53
N PHE A 100 11.20 -21.86 20.17
CA PHE A 100 12.65 -21.73 20.29
C PHE A 100 13.10 -20.92 21.53
N ARG A 101 12.29 -20.87 22.59
CA ARG A 101 12.59 -20.19 23.87
C ARG A 101 12.77 -18.67 23.78
N GLY A 102 12.22 -18.03 22.75
CA GLY A 102 12.20 -16.57 22.60
C GLY A 102 11.42 -15.87 23.71
N THR A 103 11.90 -14.70 24.15
CA THR A 103 11.34 -13.93 25.27
C THR A 103 10.64 -12.63 24.85
N GLY A 104 10.74 -12.23 23.58
CA GLY A 104 10.18 -10.98 23.06
C GLY A 104 8.66 -10.84 23.21
N ALA A 105 8.19 -9.60 23.35
CA ALA A 105 6.78 -9.27 23.40
C ALA A 105 6.14 -9.29 22.00
N PHE A 106 4.83 -9.53 21.94
CA PHE A 106 4.11 -9.58 20.66
C PHE A 106 4.19 -8.24 19.91
N GLU A 107 4.06 -7.14 20.64
CA GLU A 107 4.11 -5.76 20.14
C GLU A 107 5.48 -5.43 19.54
N GLN A 108 6.55 -6.02 20.07
CA GLN A 108 7.90 -5.87 19.52
C GLN A 108 7.99 -6.55 18.15
N THR A 109 7.49 -7.79 18.04
CA THR A 109 7.38 -8.51 16.77
C THR A 109 6.52 -7.73 15.77
N LEU A 110 5.37 -7.23 16.21
CA LEU A 110 4.46 -6.42 15.40
C LEU A 110 5.18 -5.18 14.83
N ALA A 111 5.92 -4.44 15.67
CA ALA A 111 6.64 -3.24 15.28
C ALA A 111 7.76 -3.51 14.26
N ILE A 112 8.55 -4.56 14.48
CA ILE A 112 9.63 -4.94 13.57
C ILE A 112 9.08 -5.42 12.23
N LEU A 113 8.01 -6.21 12.24
CA LEU A 113 7.34 -6.62 11.01
C LEU A 113 6.73 -5.42 10.28
N GLY A 114 6.10 -4.49 10.99
CA GLY A 114 5.54 -3.28 10.39
C GLY A 114 6.59 -2.44 9.66
N LEU A 115 7.75 -2.22 10.30
CA LEU A 115 8.89 -1.55 9.66
C LEU A 115 9.42 -2.32 8.44
N SER A 116 9.64 -3.63 8.61
CA SER A 116 10.22 -4.48 7.56
C SER A 116 9.32 -4.54 6.33
N THR A 117 8.02 -4.77 6.53
CA THR A 117 7.01 -4.78 5.48
C THR A 117 6.93 -3.42 4.80
N SER A 118 6.84 -2.33 5.56
CA SER A 118 6.76 -0.98 4.99
C SER A 118 7.97 -0.64 4.12
N VAL A 119 9.19 -0.99 4.55
CA VAL A 119 10.41 -0.75 3.78
C VAL A 119 10.46 -1.65 2.55
N ALA A 120 10.16 -2.94 2.67
CA ALA A 120 10.18 -3.88 1.56
C ALA A 120 9.18 -3.49 0.45
N MET A 121 8.00 -2.99 0.83
CA MET A 121 6.94 -2.63 -0.10
C MET A 121 7.29 -1.44 -1.01
N TRP A 122 8.28 -0.63 -0.66
CA TRP A 122 8.76 0.45 -1.56
C TRP A 122 9.36 -0.09 -2.87
N GLY A 123 9.80 -1.35 -2.91
CA GLY A 123 10.42 -1.95 -4.10
C GLY A 123 9.54 -1.89 -5.35
N THR A 124 8.22 -2.02 -5.19
CA THR A 124 7.24 -1.94 -6.30
C THR A 124 6.31 -0.74 -6.18
N LEU A 125 6.01 -0.29 -4.95
CA LEU A 125 5.05 0.78 -4.70
C LEU A 125 5.33 2.07 -5.45
N LEU A 126 6.60 2.48 -5.56
CA LEU A 126 6.93 3.71 -6.29
C LEU A 126 6.54 3.61 -7.77
N HIS A 127 6.88 2.48 -8.39
CA HIS A 127 6.51 2.19 -9.78
C HIS A 127 4.98 2.12 -9.94
N ASP A 128 4.31 1.40 -9.06
CA ASP A 128 2.88 1.15 -9.17
C ASP A 128 2.05 2.42 -8.94
N LEU A 129 2.49 3.28 -8.00
CA LEU A 129 1.84 4.57 -7.74
C LEU A 129 1.97 5.53 -8.92
N LEU A 130 3.14 5.57 -9.59
CA LEU A 130 3.33 6.37 -10.80
C LEU A 130 2.41 5.87 -11.93
N MET A 131 2.35 4.56 -12.15
CA MET A 131 1.44 3.99 -13.16
C MET A 131 -0.03 4.31 -12.85
N ALA A 132 -0.45 4.16 -11.60
CA ALA A 132 -1.80 4.47 -11.15
C ALA A 132 -2.15 5.94 -11.37
N PHE A 133 -1.23 6.84 -11.01
CA PHE A 133 -1.41 8.28 -11.20
C PHE A 133 -1.56 8.65 -12.68
N PHE A 134 -0.66 8.19 -13.56
CA PHE A 134 -0.75 8.49 -14.99
C PHE A 134 -2.00 7.89 -15.64
N SER A 135 -2.44 6.72 -15.19
CA SER A 135 -3.70 6.11 -15.64
C SER A 135 -4.90 6.98 -15.29
N ALA A 136 -4.99 7.46 -14.04
CA ALA A 136 -6.07 8.34 -13.59
C ALA A 136 -6.09 9.68 -14.36
N VAL A 137 -4.92 10.32 -14.54
CA VAL A 137 -4.80 11.59 -15.28
C VAL A 137 -5.22 11.44 -16.73
N ARG A 138 -4.76 10.38 -17.41
CA ARG A 138 -5.13 10.11 -18.82
C ARG A 138 -6.65 9.95 -18.96
N SER A 139 -7.29 9.18 -18.07
CA SER A 139 -8.74 8.95 -18.11
C SER A 139 -9.52 10.25 -17.84
N GLY A 140 -9.07 11.08 -16.91
CA GLY A 140 -9.65 12.40 -16.65
C GLY A 140 -9.58 13.35 -17.85
N LEU A 141 -8.41 13.40 -18.53
CA LEU A 141 -8.23 14.24 -19.73
C LEU A 141 -9.14 13.80 -20.88
N ILE A 142 -9.26 12.49 -21.12
CA ILE A 142 -10.16 11.94 -22.15
C ILE A 142 -11.62 12.28 -21.82
N GLY A 143 -12.03 12.13 -20.56
CA GLY A 143 -13.37 12.50 -20.12
C GLY A 143 -13.69 13.98 -20.32
N ALA A 144 -12.76 14.88 -19.95
CA ALA A 144 -12.91 16.32 -20.14
C ALA A 144 -12.99 16.70 -21.63
N ALA A 145 -12.14 16.12 -22.47
CA ALA A 145 -12.16 16.36 -23.92
C ALA A 145 -13.48 15.87 -24.55
N GLY A 146 -13.96 14.69 -24.15
CA GLY A 146 -15.26 14.16 -24.59
C GLY A 146 -16.43 15.04 -24.17
N PHE A 147 -16.42 15.56 -22.94
CA PHE A 147 -17.44 16.50 -22.46
C PHE A 147 -17.43 17.79 -23.28
N ILE A 148 -16.26 18.41 -23.51
CA ILE A 148 -16.15 19.62 -24.32
C ILE A 148 -16.66 19.37 -25.75
N LEU A 149 -16.25 18.26 -26.37
CA LEU A 149 -16.72 17.89 -27.70
C LEU A 149 -18.24 17.71 -27.74
N PHE A 150 -18.82 17.02 -26.74
CA PHE A 150 -20.26 16.87 -26.61
C PHE A 150 -20.98 18.23 -26.48
N GLN A 151 -20.48 19.13 -25.63
CA GLN A 151 -21.04 20.48 -25.51
C GLN A 151 -20.99 21.25 -26.83
N LEU A 152 -19.88 21.14 -27.58
CA LEU A 152 -19.73 21.78 -28.89
C LEU A 152 -20.73 21.22 -29.92
N VAL A 153 -20.85 19.90 -30.01
CA VAL A 153 -21.83 19.25 -30.90
C VAL A 153 -23.25 19.69 -30.53
N PHE A 154 -23.61 19.66 -29.25
CA PHE A 154 -24.93 20.08 -28.80
C PHE A 154 -25.22 21.54 -29.16
N VAL A 155 -24.27 22.46 -28.98
CA VAL A 155 -24.42 23.86 -29.36
C VAL A 155 -24.55 24.05 -30.88
N ILE A 156 -23.84 23.26 -31.69
CA ILE A 156 -23.89 23.37 -33.16
C ILE A 156 -25.23 22.85 -33.70
N PHE A 157 -25.72 21.72 -33.21
CA PHE A 157 -26.91 21.05 -33.74
C PHE A 157 -28.22 21.51 -33.08
N ASN A 158 -28.16 22.23 -31.96
CA ASN A 158 -29.33 22.81 -31.28
C ASN A 158 -29.48 24.32 -31.55
N ARG A 159 -28.92 24.80 -32.66
CA ARG A 159 -29.20 26.10 -33.28
C ARG A 159 -29.99 25.87 -34.56
#